data_AF-A0A5C8PMZ5-F1
#
_entry.id   AF-A0A5C8PMZ5-F1
#
_cell.length_a   1.000
_cell.length_b   1.000
_cell.length_c   1.000
_cell.angle_alpha   90.00
_cell.angle_beta   90.00
_cell.angle_gamma   90.00
#
_symmetry.space_group_name_H-M   'P 1'
#
loop_
_entity.id
_entity.type
_entity.pdbx_description
1 polymer ?
#
loop_
_entity_poly.entity_id
_entity_poly.type
_entity_poly.pdbx_seq_one_letter_code
_entity_poly.pdbx_strand_id
1 'polypeptide(L)' 'MQNTATAAAPALPVKISYSVEEAVEATGIGRSYIYLALKHGELASLKLGKRRLIMRDDLLTWLASKRAA' A
#
# COMPACT_ATOMS: atom_id res chain seq x y z
N MET A 1 0.06 11.79 -40.45
CA MET A 1 1.40 12.01 -39.88
C MET A 1 1.23 12.44 -38.42
N GLN A 2 1.67 11.59 -37.49
CA GLN A 2 1.99 11.80 -36.06
C GLN A 2 1.16 12.82 -35.24
N ASN A 3 0.23 12.31 -34.43
CA ASN A 3 -0.37 13.06 -33.32
C ASN A 3 0.45 12.78 -32.05
N THR A 4 1.43 13.63 -31.74
CA THR A 4 2.23 13.55 -30.51
C THR A 4 1.44 14.16 -29.34
N ALA A 5 0.53 13.38 -28.76
CA ALA A 5 -0.15 13.73 -27.52
C ALA A 5 0.65 13.20 -26.31
N THR A 6 1.52 14.02 -25.74
CA THR A 6 2.01 13.86 -24.36
C THR A 6 1.68 15.15 -23.61
N ALA A 7 0.41 15.28 -23.22
CA ALA A 7 0.03 16.15 -22.13
C ALA A 7 0.17 15.33 -20.85
N ALA A 8 1.34 15.41 -20.21
CA ALA A 8 1.53 14.90 -18.87
C ALA A 8 0.71 15.79 -17.91
N ALA A 9 -0.53 15.35 -17.62
CA ALA A 9 -1.34 15.94 -16.57
C ALA A 9 -0.53 15.95 -15.25
N PRO A 10 -0.66 16.98 -14.40
CA PRO A 10 0.03 16.99 -13.11
C PRO A 10 -0.53 15.84 -12.28
N ALA A 11 0.22 14.75 -12.20
CA ALA A 11 -0.12 13.59 -11.39
C ALA A 11 -0.18 14.08 -9.95
N LEU A 12 -1.38 14.09 -9.37
CA LEU A 12 -1.59 14.37 -7.96
C LEU A 12 -0.58 13.55 -7.13
N PRO A 13 -0.04 14.10 -6.03
CA PRO A 13 0.95 13.40 -5.23
C PRO A 13 0.41 12.02 -4.82
N VAL A 14 1.06 10.98 -5.34
CA VAL A 14 0.66 9.60 -5.06
C VAL A 14 0.97 9.30 -3.60
N LYS A 15 -0.04 8.81 -2.87
CA LYS A 15 0.12 8.44 -1.48
C LYS A 15 1.04 7.21 -1.37
N ILE A 16 2.20 7.41 -0.75
CA ILE A 16 3.25 6.39 -0.61
C ILE A 16 3.18 5.61 0.70
N SER A 17 2.44 6.12 1.68
CA SER A 17 2.28 5.47 2.99
C SER A 17 0.83 5.48 3.44
N TYR A 18 0.44 4.37 4.06
CA TYR A 18 -0.89 4.14 4.58
C TYR A 18 -0.83 3.87 6.08
N SER A 19 -1.79 4.41 6.83
CA SER A 19 -2.08 3.88 8.16
C SER A 19 -2.68 2.48 8.05
N VAL A 20 -2.81 1.75 9.17
CA VAL A 20 -3.52 0.47 9.18
C VAL A 20 -4.96 0.63 8.69
N GLU A 21 -5.62 1.73 9.06
CA GLU A 21 -7.01 2.00 8.67
C GLU A 21 -7.11 2.29 7.17
N GLU A 22 -6.17 3.05 6.63
CA GLU A 22 -6.13 3.36 5.20
C GLU A 22 -5.73 2.15 4.37
N ALA A 23 -4.86 1.27 4.89
CA ALA A 23 -4.53 0.01 4.23
C ALA A 23 -5.75 -0.91 4.16
N VAL A 24 -6.60 -0.92 5.19
CA VAL A 24 -7.87 -1.65 5.21
C VAL A 24 -8.82 -1.10 4.14
N GLU A 25 -8.96 0.23 4.06
CA GLU A 25 -9.79 0.87 3.03
C GLU A 25 -9.25 0.62 1.61
N ALA A 26 -7.94 0.71 1.41
CA ALA A 26 -7.30 0.52 0.12
C ALA A 26 -7.33 -0.93 -0.39
N THR A 27 -7.27 -1.91 0.51
CA THR A 27 -7.22 -3.34 0.15
C THR A 27 -8.57 -4.06 0.29
N GLY A 28 -9.52 -3.48 1.03
CA GLY A 28 -10.76 -4.16 1.42
C GLY A 28 -10.56 -5.30 2.41
N ILE A 29 -9.34 -5.50 2.94
CA ILE A 29 -9.02 -6.57 3.86
C ILE A 29 -9.34 -6.14 5.29
N GLY A 30 -10.02 -7.00 6.05
CA GLY A 30 -10.41 -6.70 7.43
C GLY A 30 -9.23 -6.32 8.33
N ARG A 31 -9.45 -5.38 9.25
CA ARG A 31 -8.47 -4.90 10.24
C ARG A 31 -7.72 -6.02 10.94
N SER A 32 -8.44 -7.04 11.40
CA SER A 32 -7.86 -8.18 12.13
C SER A 32 -6.81 -8.93 11.30
N TYR A 33 -7.05 -9.10 10.00
CA TYR A 33 -6.11 -9.80 9.12
C TYR A 33 -4.86 -8.97 8.85
N ILE A 34 -5.00 -7.65 8.65
CA ILE A 34 -3.83 -6.77 8.52
C ILE A 34 -2.99 -6.80 9.81
N TYR A 35 -3.62 -6.73 10.99
CA TYR A 35 -2.90 -6.87 12.25
C TYR A 35 -2.22 -8.23 12.43
N LEU A 36 -2.86 -9.32 11.97
CA LEU A 36 -2.24 -10.65 11.96
C LEU A 36 -1.02 -10.67 11.04
N ALA A 37 -1.12 -10.17 9.80
CA ALA A 37 -0.01 -10.10 8.86
C ALA A 37 1.16 -9.26 9.42
N LEU A 38 0.86 -8.14 10.07
CA LEU A 38 1.85 -7.31 10.77
C LEU A 38 2.50 -8.04 11.96
N LYS A 39 1.71 -8.82 12.71
CA LYS A 39 2.18 -9.58 13.88
C LYS A 39 3.04 -10.78 13.48
N HIS A 40 2.67 -11.47 12.41
CA HIS A 40 3.40 -12.61 11.85
C HIS A 40 4.65 -12.18 11.07
N GLY A 41 4.83 -10.88 10.83
CA GLY A 41 5.96 -10.36 10.05
C GLY A 41 5.82 -10.57 8.54
N GLU A 42 4.63 -10.94 8.06
CA GLU A 42 4.35 -11.08 6.63
C GLU A 42 4.22 -9.72 5.93
N LEU A 43 3.68 -8.72 6.64
CA LEU A 43 3.53 -7.36 6.16
C LEU A 43 4.53 -6.45 6.86
N ALA A 44 5.42 -5.83 6.08
CA ALA A 44 6.37 -4.85 6.59
C ALA A 44 5.65 -3.56 7.00
N SER A 45 6.14 -2.93 8.06
CA SER A 45 5.62 -1.64 8.51
C SER A 45 6.69 -0.81 9.19
N LEU A 46 6.63 0.48 8.95
CA LEU A 46 7.49 1.49 9.53
C LEU A 46 6.84 2.04 10.81
N LYS A 47 7.55 1.95 11.95
CA LYS A 47 7.13 2.65 13.17
C LYS A 47 7.71 4.06 13.17
N LEU A 48 6.88 5.07 12.91
CA LEU A 48 7.26 6.47 12.95
C LEU A 48 6.70 7.11 14.24
N GLY A 49 7.54 7.13 15.28
CA GLY A 49 7.15 7.61 16.61
C GLY A 49 5.99 6.81 17.21
N LYS A 50 4.81 7.44 17.31
CA LYS A 50 3.57 6.83 17.83
C LYS A 50 2.72 6.14 16.75
N ARG A 51 2.98 6.40 15.47
CA ARG A 51 2.17 5.89 14.35
C ARG A 51 2.88 4.73 13.65
N ARG A 52 2.11 3.75 13.21
CA ARG A 52 2.59 2.69 12.31
C ARG A 52 2.12 3.03 10.90
N LEU A 53 3.07 3.10 9.98
CA LEU A 53 2.85 3.34 8.56
C LEU A 53 3.24 2.09 7.79
N ILE A 54 2.47 1.78 6.77
CA ILE A 54 2.71 0.70 5.83
C ILE A 54 3.04 1.38 4.51
N MET A 55 4.21 1.07 3.93
CA MET A 55 4.53 1.62 2.62
C MET A 55 3.65 0.95 1.56
N ARG A 56 3.29 1.72 0.53
CA ARG A 56 2.54 1.22 -0.61
C ARG A 56 3.20 -0.01 -1.22
N ASP A 57 4.52 0.03 -1.39
CA ASP A 57 5.28 -1.01 -2.07
C ASP A 57 5.34 -2.30 -1.24
N ASP A 58 5.45 -2.17 0.09
CA ASP A 58 5.37 -3.30 1.03
C ASP A 58 4.00 -3.97 0.97
N LEU A 59 2.92 -3.17 0.94
CA LEU A 59 1.56 -3.66 0.85
C LEU A 59 1.31 -4.38 -0.48
N LEU A 60 1.79 -3.83 -1.58
CA LEU A 60 1.71 -4.45 -2.91
C LEU A 60 2.50 -5.77 -2.96
N THR A 61 3.71 -5.79 -2.39
CA THR A 61 4.56 -6.98 -2.34
C THR A 61 3.89 -8.10 -1.54
N TRP A 62 3.30 -7.76 -0.40
CA TRP A 62 2.56 -8.71 0.43
C TRP A 62 1.33 -9.27 -0.31
N LEU A 63 0.53 -8.42 -0.96
CA LEU A 63 -0.60 -8.87 -1.77
C LEU A 63 -0.17 -9.75 -2.96
N ALA A 64 0.92 -9.39 -3.63
CA ALA A 64 1.48 -10.18 -4.71
C ALA A 64 1.96 -11.55 -4.24
N SER A 65 2.50 -11.64 -3.01
CA SER A 65 2.87 -12.92 -2.39
C SER A 65 1.65 -13.82 -2.16
N LYS A 66 0.49 -13.25 -1.77
CA LYS A 66 -0.74 -14.01 -1.55
C LYS A 66 -1.47 -14.42 -2.84
N ARG A 67 -1.26 -13.72 -3.96
CA ARG A 67 -1.88 -14.06 -5.25
C ARG A 67 -1.30 -15.33 -5.89
N ALA A 68 -0.10 -15.74 -5.49
CA ALA A 68 0.66 -16.81 -6.13
C ALA A 68 0.40 -18.20 -5.53
N ALA A 69 -0.63 -18.35 -4.70
CA ALA A 69 -1.02 -19.59 -4.03
C ALA A 69 -2.42 -20.04 -4.47
#